data_AF-A0A455U6A4-F1
#
_entry.id   AF-A0A455U6A4-F1
#
_cell.length_a   1.000
_cell.length_b   1.000
_cell.length_c   1.000
_cell.angle_alpha   90.00
_cell.angle_beta   90.00
_cell.angle_gamma   90.00
#
_symmetry.space_group_name_H-M   'P 1'
#
loop_
_entity.id
_entity.type
_entity.pdbx_description
1 polymer ?
#
loop_
_entity_poly.entity_id
_entity_poly.type
_entity_poly.pdbx_seq_one_letter_code
_entity_poly.pdbx_strand_id
1 'polypeptide(L)'
;MLVACNPYLDNYGAGIRLQTINIESTSAPAPVIDAFDDVIRAREDRQRTINQGIAYANAIIPEAQGQAQRIVEQGQGYRESVVAEAQGQANRFNSLLSEYGNAPEIMRERMYLDTMEEVFGNSPKVLLDVSENAPLMYLPLDQMSGRSGNQSGSSANGSANNGDEQLDPSA
;
A
#
# COMPACT_ATOMS: atom_id res chain seq x y z
N MET A 1 -58.00 -11.59 36.74
CA MET A 1 -57.97 -12.32 38.02
C MET A 1 -57.86 -11.32 39.17
N LEU A 2 -58.91 -10.52 39.43
CA LEU A 2 -58.90 -9.45 40.44
C LEU A 2 -60.07 -9.57 41.45
N VAL A 3 -60.79 -10.69 41.45
CA VAL A 3 -62.04 -10.83 42.21
C VAL A 3 -61.90 -11.70 43.48
N ALA A 4 -60.77 -12.37 43.69
CA ALA A 4 -60.65 -13.36 44.78
C ALA A 4 -60.14 -12.82 46.13
N CYS A 5 -59.50 -11.64 46.19
CA CYS A 5 -58.87 -11.15 47.43
C CYS A 5 -59.72 -10.14 48.22
N ASN A 6 -60.82 -9.64 47.64
CA ASN A 6 -61.68 -8.65 48.29
C ASN A 6 -62.44 -9.15 49.54
N PRO A 7 -62.92 -10.42 49.65
CA PRO A 7 -63.71 -10.80 50.82
C PRO A 7 -62.89 -10.97 52.10
N TYR A 8 -61.58 -11.21 51.99
CA TYR A 8 -60.71 -11.38 53.17
C TYR A 8 -60.27 -10.04 53.79
N LEU A 9 -60.08 -9.00 52.98
CA LEU A 9 -59.70 -7.67 53.47
C LEU A 9 -60.90 -6.89 54.04
N ASP A 10 -62.09 -7.06 53.46
CA ASP A 10 -63.32 -6.43 53.97
C ASP A 10 -63.76 -6.99 55.35
N ASN A 11 -63.50 -8.28 55.62
CA ASN A 11 -63.86 -8.91 56.91
C ASN A 11 -63.02 -8.41 58.10
N TYR A 12 -61.79 -7.93 57.85
CA TYR A 12 -60.90 -7.43 58.89
C TYR A 12 -61.06 -5.94 59.20
N GLY A 13 -62.04 -5.25 58.58
CA GLY A 13 -62.36 -3.85 58.89
C GLY A 13 -61.20 -2.87 58.65
N ALA A 14 -60.21 -3.24 57.84
CA ALA A 14 -59.09 -2.38 57.50
C ALA A 14 -59.53 -1.45 56.36
N GLY A 15 -59.87 -0.20 56.68
CA GLY A 15 -60.30 0.84 55.72
C GLY A 15 -59.20 1.31 54.74
N ILE A 16 -58.51 0.37 54.09
CA ILE A 16 -57.38 0.60 53.18
C ILE A 16 -57.88 0.40 51.74
N ARG A 17 -57.86 1.47 50.94
CA ARG A 17 -58.21 1.44 49.51
C ARG A 17 -56.97 1.09 48.69
N LEU A 18 -56.98 -0.06 48.02
CA LEU A 18 -55.92 -0.49 47.10
C LEU A 18 -55.88 0.42 45.87
N GLN A 19 -54.86 1.27 45.75
CA GLN A 19 -54.54 1.95 44.48
C GLN A 19 -53.65 1.02 43.65
N THR A 20 -54.17 0.58 42.50
CA THR A 20 -53.47 -0.05 41.36
C THR A 20 -52.19 -0.82 41.70
N ILE A 21 -52.31 -2.14 41.78
CA ILE A 21 -51.17 -3.05 41.75
C ILE A 21 -50.63 -3.06 40.32
N ASN A 22 -49.44 -2.48 40.11
CA ASN A 22 -48.66 -2.70 38.89
C ASN A 22 -48.00 -4.07 39.00
N ILE A 23 -48.45 -5.03 38.19
CA ILE A 23 -47.76 -6.31 38.05
C ILE A 23 -46.50 -6.03 37.24
N GLU A 24 -45.37 -5.92 37.93
CA GLU A 24 -44.07 -5.89 37.27
C GLU A 24 -43.77 -7.29 36.73
N SER A 25 -43.99 -7.46 35.43
CA SER A 25 -43.44 -8.52 34.58
C SER A 25 -43.59 -9.95 35.11
N THR A 26 -44.60 -10.67 34.64
CA THR A 26 -44.60 -12.14 34.64
C THR A 26 -43.58 -12.65 33.62
N SER A 27 -42.39 -13.02 34.07
CA SER A 27 -41.38 -13.67 33.23
C SER A 27 -41.89 -15.04 32.74
N ALA A 28 -41.67 -15.32 31.46
CA ALA A 28 -42.04 -16.58 30.82
C ALA A 28 -41.18 -17.75 31.34
N PRO A 29 -41.69 -19.00 31.34
CA PRO A 29 -40.94 -20.17 31.81
C PRO A 29 -39.61 -20.36 31.06
N ALA A 30 -38.56 -20.76 31.78
CA ALA A 30 -37.20 -20.96 31.27
C ALA A 30 -37.04 -21.83 29.98
N PRO A 31 -37.85 -22.87 29.69
CA PRO A 31 -37.50 -23.81 28.62
C PRO A 31 -37.68 -23.33 27.17
N VAL A 32 -38.18 -22.11 26.91
CA VAL A 32 -38.40 -21.60 25.53
C VAL A 32 -37.43 -20.48 25.13
N ILE A 33 -36.65 -19.96 26.07
CA ILE A 33 -35.75 -18.82 25.84
C ILE A 33 -34.60 -19.22 24.90
N ASP A 34 -34.00 -20.40 25.10
CA ASP A 34 -32.88 -20.90 24.30
C ASP A 34 -33.20 -20.97 22.79
N ALA A 35 -34.42 -21.42 22.44
CA ALA A 35 -34.84 -21.54 21.04
C ALA A 35 -35.08 -20.16 20.37
N PHE A 36 -35.50 -19.16 21.13
CA PHE A 36 -35.63 -17.79 20.61
C PHE A 36 -34.27 -17.12 20.47
N ASP A 37 -33.37 -17.32 21.44
CA ASP A 37 -32.01 -16.78 21.41
C ASP A 37 -31.20 -17.34 20.24
N ASP A 38 -31.38 -18.63 19.91
CA ASP A 38 -30.76 -19.24 18.74
C ASP A 38 -31.21 -18.61 17.42
N VAL A 39 -32.51 -18.28 17.29
CA VAL A 39 -33.03 -17.60 16.09
C VAL A 39 -32.49 -16.17 15.98
N ILE A 40 -32.33 -15.46 17.10
CA ILE A 40 -31.72 -14.12 17.12
C ILE A 40 -30.24 -14.20 16.74
N ARG A 41 -29.48 -15.10 17.36
CA ARG A 41 -28.06 -15.32 17.04
C ARG A 41 -27.86 -15.68 15.56
N ALA A 42 -28.67 -16.59 15.03
CA ALA A 42 -28.61 -16.95 13.61
C ALA A 42 -28.93 -15.78 12.66
N ARG A 43 -29.84 -14.87 13.06
CA ARG A 43 -30.13 -13.65 12.28
C ARG A 43 -28.98 -12.65 12.33
N GLU A 44 -28.38 -12.46 13.50
CA GLU A 44 -27.24 -11.58 13.67
C GLU A 44 -26.02 -12.09 12.91
N ASP A 45 -25.73 -13.40 13.00
CA ASP A 45 -24.65 -14.03 12.25
C ASP A 45 -24.86 -13.89 10.74
N ARG A 46 -26.09 -14.13 10.24
CA ARG A 46 -26.42 -13.89 8.84
C ARG A 46 -26.13 -12.45 8.43
N GLN A 47 -26.58 -11.48 9.24
CA GLN A 47 -26.38 -10.07 8.95
C GLN A 47 -24.89 -9.70 8.97
N ARG A 48 -24.13 -10.24 9.92
CA ARG A 48 -22.69 -10.06 10.03
C ARG A 48 -21.97 -10.59 8.78
N THR A 49 -22.30 -11.80 8.34
CA THR A 49 -21.71 -12.38 7.12
C THR A 49 -22.05 -11.57 5.87
N ILE A 50 -23.30 -11.10 5.74
CA ILE A 50 -23.71 -10.22 4.62
C ILE A 50 -22.91 -8.91 4.66
N ASN A 51 -22.81 -8.27 5.82
CA ASN A 51 -22.08 -7.01 5.97
C ASN A 51 -20.58 -7.17 5.66
N GLN A 52 -19.98 -8.29 6.10
CA GLN A 52 -18.59 -8.63 5.76
C GLN A 52 -18.40 -8.84 4.27
N GLY A 53 -19.31 -9.54 3.59
CA GLY A 53 -19.26 -9.72 2.15
C GLY A 53 -19.38 -8.39 1.38
N ILE A 54 -20.29 -7.52 1.80
CA ILE A 54 -20.45 -6.17 1.23
C ILE A 54 -19.19 -5.33 1.45
N ALA A 55 -18.64 -5.35 2.67
CA ALA A 55 -17.39 -4.64 2.97
C ALA A 55 -16.22 -5.14 2.13
N TYR A 56 -16.10 -6.46 1.95
CA TYR A 56 -15.06 -7.07 1.11
C TYR A 56 -15.19 -6.66 -0.36
N ALA A 57 -16.41 -6.72 -0.92
CA ALA A 57 -16.67 -6.28 -2.29
C ALA A 57 -16.37 -4.78 -2.49
N ASN A 58 -16.80 -3.95 -1.53
CA ASN A 58 -16.54 -2.52 -1.53
C ASN A 58 -15.04 -2.17 -1.36
N ALA A 59 -14.23 -3.06 -0.79
CA ALA A 59 -12.79 -2.88 -0.70
C ALA A 59 -12.08 -3.28 -2.01
N ILE A 60 -12.43 -4.43 -2.59
CA ILE A 60 -11.71 -4.99 -3.74
C ILE A 60 -12.05 -4.30 -5.05
N ILE A 61 -13.32 -3.95 -5.28
CA ILE A 61 -13.73 -3.36 -6.56
C ILE A 61 -12.97 -2.04 -6.81
N PRO A 62 -12.88 -1.08 -5.86
CA PRO A 62 -12.11 0.15 -6.07
C PRO A 62 -10.61 -0.10 -6.18
N GLU A 63 -10.06 -1.05 -5.42
CA GLU A 63 -8.64 -1.40 -5.51
C GLU A 63 -8.28 -1.94 -6.91
N ALA A 64 -9.06 -2.89 -7.41
CA ALA A 64 -8.89 -3.45 -8.74
C ALA A 64 -9.07 -2.40 -9.84
N GLN A 65 -10.05 -1.49 -9.69
CA GLN A 65 -10.24 -0.36 -10.61
C GLN A 65 -9.03 0.59 -10.59
N GLY A 66 -8.50 0.92 -9.41
CA GLY A 66 -7.32 1.76 -9.27
C GLY A 66 -6.07 1.13 -9.88
N GLN A 67 -5.88 -0.19 -9.70
CA GLN A 67 -4.79 -0.93 -10.33
C GLN A 67 -4.93 -0.93 -11.86
N ALA A 68 -6.13 -1.18 -12.38
CA ALA A 68 -6.39 -1.14 -13.82
C ALA A 68 -6.10 0.25 -14.41
N GLN A 69 -6.58 1.31 -13.75
CA GLN A 69 -6.33 2.69 -14.16
C GLN A 69 -4.83 3.02 -14.17
N ARG A 70 -4.10 2.60 -13.13
CA ARG A 70 -2.65 2.78 -13.05
C ARG A 70 -1.92 2.12 -14.22
N ILE A 71 -2.30 0.90 -14.60
CA ILE A 71 -1.69 0.19 -15.73
C ILE A 71 -1.93 0.95 -17.04
N VAL A 72 -3.15 1.47 -17.24
CA VAL A 72 -3.49 2.27 -18.43
C VAL A 72 -2.68 3.56 -18.46
N GLU A 73 -2.59 4.28 -17.35
CA GLU A 73 -1.81 5.52 -17.24
C GLU A 73 -0.32 5.29 -17.46
N GLN A 74 0.25 4.23 -16.89
CA GLN A 74 1.64 3.84 -17.14
C GLN A 74 1.89 3.53 -18.62
N GLY A 75 0.97 2.83 -19.28
CA GLY A 75 1.05 2.54 -20.70
C GLY A 75 0.93 3.79 -21.57
N GLN A 76 0.06 4.75 -21.20
CA GLN A 76 -0.07 6.04 -21.87
C GLN A 76 1.20 6.89 -21.69
N GLY A 77 1.70 7.01 -20.46
CA GLY A 77 2.94 7.72 -20.16
C GLY A 77 4.14 7.15 -20.90
N TYR A 78 4.27 5.82 -20.98
CA TYR A 78 5.34 5.18 -21.76
C TYR A 78 5.21 5.47 -23.26
N ARG A 79 3.99 5.41 -23.81
CA ARG A 79 3.76 5.78 -25.22
C ARG A 79 4.18 7.22 -25.48
N GLU A 80 3.76 8.14 -24.62
CA GLU A 80 4.08 9.57 -24.74
C GLU A 80 5.58 9.81 -24.61
N SER A 81 6.27 9.15 -23.68
CA SER A 81 7.71 9.28 -23.53
C SER A 81 8.45 8.82 -24.78
N VAL A 82 8.06 7.68 -25.36
CA VAL A 82 8.68 7.15 -26.59
C VAL A 82 8.44 8.09 -27.77
N VAL A 83 7.22 8.63 -27.92
CA VAL A 83 6.90 9.59 -28.99
C VAL A 83 7.68 10.89 -28.82
N ALA A 84 7.75 11.42 -27.60
CA ALA A 84 8.48 12.64 -27.30
C ALA A 84 9.99 12.48 -27.53
N GLU A 85 10.56 11.34 -27.13
CA GLU A 85 11.96 11.01 -27.38
C GLU A 85 12.24 10.90 -28.88
N ALA A 86 11.41 10.16 -29.62
CA ALA A 86 11.55 10.02 -31.07
C ALA A 86 11.45 11.38 -31.78
N GLN A 87 10.52 12.24 -31.38
CA GLN A 87 10.39 13.59 -31.93
C GLN A 87 11.60 14.47 -31.59
N GLY A 88 12.11 14.39 -30.35
CA GLY A 88 13.31 15.10 -29.92
C GLY A 88 14.55 14.68 -30.72
N GLN A 89 14.74 13.37 -30.91
CA GLN A 89 15.82 12.82 -31.72
C GLN A 89 15.69 13.25 -33.20
N ALA A 90 14.49 13.22 -33.77
CA ALA A 90 14.23 13.68 -35.14
C ALA A 90 14.54 15.17 -35.31
N ASN A 91 14.13 16.00 -34.36
CA ASN A 91 14.43 17.43 -34.35
C ASN A 91 15.94 17.68 -34.26
N ARG A 92 16.64 16.98 -33.36
CA ARG A 92 18.11 17.04 -33.24
C ARG A 92 18.79 16.65 -34.55
N PHE A 93 18.34 15.57 -35.18
CA PHE A 93 18.87 15.10 -36.45
C PHE A 93 18.69 16.14 -37.57
N ASN A 94 17.51 16.75 -37.68
CA ASN A 94 17.25 17.78 -38.69
C ASN A 94 18.15 19.01 -38.49
N SER A 95 18.33 19.47 -37.24
CA SER A 95 19.27 20.56 -36.94
C SER A 95 20.70 20.20 -37.34
N LEU A 96 21.15 18.99 -36.97
CA LEU A 96 22.48 18.50 -37.28
C LEU A 96 22.73 18.35 -38.78
N LEU A 97 21.73 17.86 -39.52
CA LEU A 97 21.77 17.72 -40.97
C LEU A 97 21.93 19.08 -41.66
N SER A 98 21.25 20.10 -41.15
CA SER A 98 21.36 21.47 -41.69
C SER A 98 22.78 22.04 -41.51
N GLU A 99 23.41 21.77 -40.36
CA GLU A 99 24.79 22.19 -40.09
C GLU A 99 25.81 21.37 -40.90
N TYR A 100 25.57 20.06 -41.03
CA TYR A 100 26.41 19.17 -41.83
C TYR A 100 26.48 19.60 -43.30
N GLY A 101 25.37 20.10 -43.85
CA GLY A 101 25.33 20.64 -45.21
C GLY A 101 26.26 21.84 -45.42
N ASN A 102 26.53 22.63 -44.37
CA ASN A 102 27.42 23.79 -44.44
C ASN A 102 28.90 23.40 -44.36
N ALA A 103 29.25 22.40 -43.53
CA ALA A 103 30.64 22.00 -43.29
C ALA A 103 30.78 20.49 -42.99
N PRO A 104 30.78 19.62 -44.01
CA PRO A 104 30.73 18.17 -43.81
C PRO A 104 32.04 17.57 -43.25
N GLU A 105 33.20 18.17 -43.52
CA GLU A 105 34.49 17.61 -43.10
C GLU A 105 34.70 17.74 -41.58
N ILE A 106 34.47 18.93 -41.02
CA ILE A 106 34.64 19.21 -39.59
C ILE A 106 33.58 18.46 -38.76
N MET A 107 32.34 18.35 -39.28
CA MET A 107 31.26 17.68 -38.55
C MET A 107 31.47 16.17 -38.43
N ARG A 108 32.06 15.50 -39.44
CA ARG A 108 32.42 14.08 -39.31
C ARG A 108 33.48 13.85 -38.26
N GLU A 109 34.54 14.67 -38.27
CA GLU A 109 35.61 14.58 -37.29
C GLU A 109 35.07 14.81 -35.87
N ARG A 110 34.23 15.84 -35.69
CA ARG A 110 33.58 16.11 -34.40
C ARG A 110 32.74 14.93 -33.93
N MET A 111 31.85 14.39 -34.77
CA MET A 111 31.03 13.24 -34.39
C MET A 111 31.89 12.03 -34.01
N TYR A 112 32.98 11.79 -34.73
CA TYR A 112 33.90 10.71 -34.41
C TYR A 112 34.54 10.90 -33.03
N LEU A 113 35.08 12.09 -32.75
CA LEU A 113 35.66 12.40 -31.44
C LEU A 113 34.62 12.32 -30.31
N ASP A 114 33.41 12.84 -30.52
CA ASP A 114 32.32 12.79 -29.53
C ASP A 114 31.92 11.32 -29.25
N THR A 115 31.80 10.48 -30.28
CA THR A 115 31.50 9.05 -30.10
C THR A 115 32.63 8.29 -29.42
N MET A 116 33.89 8.62 -29.73
CA MET A 116 35.04 8.03 -29.05
C MET A 116 35.09 8.46 -27.58
N GLU A 117 34.80 9.72 -27.27
CA GLU A 117 34.71 10.21 -25.90
C GLU A 117 33.64 9.43 -25.11
N GLU A 118 32.45 9.25 -25.68
CA GLU A 118 31.37 8.49 -25.03
C GLU A 118 31.74 7.02 -24.81
N VAL A 119 32.30 6.35 -25.83
CA VAL A 119 32.69 4.94 -25.76
C VAL A 119 33.84 4.74 -24.77
N PHE A 120 34.88 5.57 -24.82
CA PHE A 120 36.01 5.46 -23.91
C PHE A 120 35.64 5.91 -22.49
N GLY A 121 34.75 6.89 -22.33
CA GLY A 121 34.22 7.33 -21.04
C GLY A 121 33.40 6.27 -20.34
N ASN A 122 32.62 5.48 -21.08
CA ASN A 122 31.82 4.38 -20.56
C ASN A 122 32.58 3.04 -20.48
N SER A 123 33.81 2.97 -21.00
CA SER A 123 34.62 1.74 -20.96
C SER A 123 35.38 1.62 -19.64
N PRO A 124 35.37 0.43 -18.99
CA PRO A 124 36.15 0.22 -17.78
C PRO A 124 37.65 0.27 -18.11
N LYS A 125 38.36 1.26 -17.58
CA LYS A 125 39.80 1.42 -17.75
C LYS A 125 40.54 0.33 -16.96
N VAL A 126 41.21 -0.58 -17.66
CA VAL A 126 42.06 -1.64 -17.08
C VAL A 126 43.52 -1.27 -17.30
N LEU A 127 44.27 -1.06 -16.21
CA LEU A 127 45.72 -0.89 -16.25
C LEU A 127 46.37 -2.24 -15.92
N LEU A 128 47.14 -2.78 -16.86
CA LEU A 128 47.94 -3.99 -16.68
C LEU A 128 49.40 -3.57 -16.49
N ASP A 129 49.90 -3.66 -15.26
CA ASP A 129 51.33 -3.47 -14.99
C ASP A 129 52.06 -4.79 -15.23
N VAL A 130 52.67 -4.92 -16.42
CA VAL A 130 53.55 -6.07 -16.73
C VAL A 130 54.94 -5.71 -16.21
N SER A 131 55.10 -5.84 -14.89
CA SER A 131 56.42 -6.02 -14.30
C SER A 131 56.74 -7.52 -14.32
N GLU A 132 57.90 -7.88 -14.86
CA GLU A 132 58.31 -9.23 -15.25
C GLU A 132 58.30 -10.30 -14.14
N ASN A 133 57.84 -10.00 -12.92
CA ASN A 133 57.77 -10.99 -11.83
C ASN A 133 56.74 -10.70 -10.72
N ALA A 134 55.63 -10.01 -11.01
CA ALA A 134 54.56 -9.76 -10.03
C ALA A 134 53.23 -10.45 -10.43
N PRO A 135 52.49 -11.05 -9.47
CA PRO A 135 51.19 -11.67 -9.74
C PRO A 135 50.23 -10.62 -10.33
N LEU A 136 49.49 -11.02 -11.38
CA LEU A 136 48.52 -10.20 -12.11
C LEU A 136 47.47 -9.62 -11.14
N MET A 137 47.68 -8.39 -10.68
CA MET A 137 46.73 -7.68 -9.84
C MET A 137 45.71 -6.97 -10.74
N TYR A 138 44.50 -7.53 -10.83
CA TYR A 138 43.37 -6.91 -11.50
C TYR A 138 42.80 -5.79 -10.63
N LEU A 139 43.04 -4.54 -11.01
CA LEU A 139 42.49 -3.38 -10.32
C LEU A 139 41.46 -2.67 -11.22
N PRO A 140 40.16 -3.02 -11.13
CA PRO A 140 39.11 -2.28 -11.82
C PRO A 140 38.95 -0.91 -11.16
N LEU A 141 39.34 0.14 -11.87
CA LEU A 141 39.34 1.52 -11.36
C LEU A 141 37.93 2.08 -11.13
N ASP A 142 36.91 1.45 -11.72
CA ASP A 142 35.49 1.82 -11.61
C ASP A 142 34.98 1.77 -10.15
N GLN A 143 35.43 0.78 -9.37
CA GLN A 143 34.96 0.56 -7.99
C GLN A 143 35.60 1.53 -6.96
N MET A 144 36.70 2.20 -7.32
CA MET A 144 37.35 3.19 -6.45
C MET A 144 36.76 4.60 -6.64
N SER A 145 36.35 4.93 -7.87
CA SER A 145 35.66 6.18 -8.19
C SER A 145 34.28 6.26 -7.52
N GLY A 146 33.50 5.17 -7.55
CA GLY A 146 32.14 5.14 -6.96
C GLY A 146 32.07 5.17 -5.42
N ARG A 147 33.13 4.78 -4.70
CA ARG A 147 33.15 4.79 -3.23
C ARG A 147 33.48 6.16 -2.63
N SER A 148 34.16 7.03 -3.37
CA SER A 148 34.53 8.36 -2.88
C SER A 148 33.38 9.37 -2.90
N GLY A 149 32.25 9.06 -3.55
CA GLY A 149 31.13 9.99 -3.73
C GLY A 149 29.95 9.83 -2.75
N ASN A 150 29.88 8.76 -1.95
CA ASN A 150 28.65 8.41 -1.23
C ASN A 150 28.76 8.40 0.31
N GLN A 151 29.69 9.17 0.89
CA GLN A 151 29.88 9.24 2.34
C GLN A 151 29.73 10.65 2.92
N SER A 152 28.99 11.52 2.24
CA SER A 152 28.62 12.86 2.72
C SER A 152 27.11 13.04 2.64
N GLY A 153 26.36 12.35 3.51
CA GLY A 153 24.90 12.52 3.52
C GLY A 153 24.06 11.56 4.36
N SER A 154 24.52 11.04 5.50
CA SER A 154 23.61 10.39 6.45
C SER A 154 24.17 10.37 7.87
N SER A 155 24.14 11.54 8.51
CA SER A 155 24.16 11.67 9.98
C SER A 155 23.16 12.75 10.37
N ALA A 156 21.88 12.40 10.37
CA ALA A 156 20.87 13.08 11.17
C ALA A 156 19.58 12.27 11.22
N ASN A 157 19.24 11.89 12.46
CA ASN A 157 17.88 11.73 12.97
C ASN A 157 17.21 10.33 12.87
N GLY A 158 17.17 9.67 14.01
CA GLY A 158 16.44 8.42 14.24
C GLY A 158 16.61 7.88 15.66
N SER A 159 16.53 8.76 16.66
CA SER A 159 16.43 8.39 18.07
C SER A 159 15.01 8.69 18.54
N ALA A 160 14.21 7.65 18.78
CA ALA A 160 13.20 7.52 19.85
C ALA A 160 12.06 6.56 19.43
N ASN A 161 11.65 5.74 20.41
CA ASN A 161 10.35 5.07 20.55
C ASN A 161 10.03 3.94 19.53
N ASN A 162 9.68 2.71 19.92
CA ASN A 162 8.96 2.26 21.11
C ASN A 162 9.26 0.78 21.41
N GLY A 163 9.36 0.46 22.70
CA GLY A 163 9.07 -0.89 23.18
C GLY A 163 7.55 -1.15 23.21
N ASP A 164 7.23 -2.41 23.52
CA ASP A 164 5.89 -2.97 23.76
C ASP A 164 5.04 -3.31 22.53
N GLU A 165 5.15 -4.56 22.06
CA GLU A 165 3.98 -5.43 21.81
C GLU A 165 4.44 -6.89 21.58
N GLN A 166 4.81 -7.56 22.67
CA GLN A 166 4.98 -9.02 22.72
C GLN A 166 3.98 -9.60 23.71
N LEU A 167 2.74 -9.80 23.27
CA LEU A 167 1.75 -10.64 23.94
C LEU A 167 0.89 -11.35 22.89
N ASP A 168 1.32 -12.54 22.50
CA ASP A 168 0.43 -13.54 21.89
C ASP A 168 0.50 -14.80 22.75
N PRO A 169 -0.56 -15.12 23.53
CA PRO A 169 -0.81 -16.48 23.97
C PRO A 169 -2.19 -16.93 23.49
N SER A 170 -2.24 -17.78 22.46
CA SER A 170 -3.40 -18.63 22.16
C SER A 170 -2.96 -19.80 21.27
N ALA A 171 -2.51 -20.88 21.90
CA ALA A 171 -2.56 -22.25 21.40
C ALA A 171 -3.12 -23.13 22.51
#